data_AF-A0A371S136-F1
#
_entry.id   AF-A0A371S136-F1
#
_cell.length_a   1.000
_cell.length_b   1.000
_cell.length_c   1.000
_cell.angle_alpha   90.00
_cell.angle_beta   90.00
_cell.angle_gamma   90.00
#
_symmetry.space_group_name_H-M   'P 1'
#
loop_
_entity.id
_entity.type
_entity.pdbx_description
1 polymer ?
#
loop_
_entity_poly.entity_id
_entity_poly.type
_entity_poly.pdbx_seq_one_letter_code
_entity_poly.pdbx_strand_id
1 'polypeptide(L)'
;MSKKRIILSSFLILLILFLSLTKPSPDTFNNWLSNKYNLECQENECVRDSNNYKVVNRDLDNFVLFNKIGIKLQEEDGVYLQIEGIGIFGVFSTFTYKVFEE
;
A
#
# COMPACT_ATOMS: atom_id res chain seq x y z
N MET A 1 2.23 -36.94 15.66
CA MET A 1 2.94 -35.66 15.88
C MET A 1 3.03 -35.39 17.38
N SER A 2 4.14 -34.89 17.90
CA SER A 2 4.22 -34.49 19.32
C SER A 2 3.24 -33.34 19.61
N LYS A 3 2.65 -33.29 20.81
CA LYS A 3 1.68 -32.24 21.19
C LYS A 3 2.20 -30.81 20.89
N LYS A 4 3.51 -30.59 21.10
CA LYS A 4 4.19 -29.32 20.77
C LYS A 4 4.12 -28.97 19.28
N ARG A 5 4.29 -29.95 18.38
CA ARG A 5 4.20 -29.73 16.93
C ARG A 5 2.76 -29.41 16.49
N ILE A 6 1.76 -30.05 17.11
CA ILE A 6 0.34 -29.77 16.80
C ILE A 6 -0.04 -28.34 17.21
N ILE A 7 0.37 -27.90 18.40
CA ILE A 7 0.13 -26.54 18.89
C ILE A 7 0.79 -25.51 17.97
N LEU A 8 2.06 -25.73 17.60
CA LEU A 8 2.79 -24.83 16.72
C LEU A 8 2.13 -24.74 15.33
N SER A 9 1.75 -25.89 14.74
CA SER A 9 1.05 -25.91 13.46
C SER A 9 -0.30 -25.20 13.51
N SER A 10 -1.08 -25.39 14.57
CA SER A 10 -2.36 -24.70 14.77
C SER A 10 -2.17 -23.18 14.85
N PHE A 11 -1.18 -22.72 15.62
CA PHE A 11 -0.87 -21.30 15.74
C PHE A 11 -0.43 -20.69 14.39
N LEU A 12 0.40 -21.40 13.62
CA LEU A 12 0.79 -20.97 12.27
C LEU A 12 -0.40 -20.85 11.33
N ILE A 13 -1.32 -21.81 11.34
CA ILE A 13 -2.54 -21.76 10.51
C ILE A 13 -3.40 -20.56 10.92
N LEU A 14 -3.59 -20.33 12.22
CA LEU A 14 -4.33 -19.18 12.73
C LEU A 14 -3.66 -17.85 12.32
N LEU A 15 -2.34 -17.75 12.39
CA LEU A 15 -1.60 -16.57 11.96
C LEU A 15 -1.77 -16.30 10.47
N ILE A 16 -1.70 -17.34 9.62
CA ILE A 16 -1.90 -17.21 8.17
C ILE A 16 -3.34 -16.73 7.89
N LEU A 17 -4.34 -17.33 8.52
CA LEU A 17 -5.74 -16.90 8.37
C LEU A 17 -5.94 -15.45 8.83
N PHE A 18 -5.34 -15.08 9.97
CA PHE A 18 -5.40 -13.71 10.48
C PHE A 18 -4.76 -12.70 9.52
N LEU A 19 -3.60 -13.02 8.95
CA LEU A 19 -2.93 -12.19 7.94
C LEU A 19 -3.79 -12.02 6.68
N SER A 20 -4.37 -13.10 6.17
CA SER A 20 -5.27 -13.04 5.01
C SER A 20 -6.51 -12.19 5.27
N LEU A 21 -7.12 -12.30 6.46
CA LEU A 21 -8.32 -11.55 6.84
C LEU A 21 -8.05 -10.07 7.10
N THR A 22 -6.85 -9.73 7.58
CA THR A 22 -6.45 -8.35 7.88
C THR A 22 -5.72 -7.68 6.72
N LYS A 23 -5.61 -8.30 5.56
CA LYS A 23 -4.97 -7.71 4.38
C LYS A 23 -5.72 -6.43 3.96
N PRO A 24 -5.06 -5.24 3.96
CA PRO A 24 -5.75 -3.97 3.73
C PRO A 24 -6.18 -3.81 2.26
N SER A 25 -7.33 -3.16 2.05
CA SER A 25 -7.89 -2.91 0.71
C SER A 25 -7.17 -1.76 -0.02
N PRO A 26 -7.38 -1.61 -1.35
CA PRO A 26 -6.95 -0.42 -2.08
C PRO A 26 -7.51 0.90 -1.50
N ASP A 27 -8.73 0.92 -0.96
CA ASP A 27 -9.28 2.13 -0.31
C ASP A 27 -8.47 2.50 0.94
N THR A 28 -7.97 1.49 1.67
CA THR A 28 -7.09 1.70 2.83
C THR A 28 -5.78 2.36 2.40
N PHE A 29 -5.31 2.14 1.16
CA PHE A 29 -4.12 2.78 0.63
C PHE A 29 -4.33 4.28 0.41
N ASN A 30 -5.46 4.71 -0.16
CA ASN A 30 -5.76 6.13 -0.33
C ASN A 30 -5.84 6.86 1.02
N ASN A 31 -6.49 6.24 2.01
CA ASN A 31 -6.52 6.79 3.37
C ASN A 31 -5.11 6.89 3.97
N TRP A 32 -4.26 5.90 3.71
CA TRP A 32 -2.87 5.93 4.16
C TRP A 32 -2.05 7.03 3.47
N LEU A 33 -2.24 7.25 2.17
CA LEU A 33 -1.60 8.34 1.43
C LEU A 33 -1.98 9.70 2.01
N SER A 34 -3.28 9.92 2.24
CA SER A 34 -3.79 11.16 2.86
C SER A 34 -3.18 11.35 4.26
N ASN A 35 -3.26 10.35 5.14
CA ASN A 35 -2.76 10.47 6.51
C ASN A 35 -1.23 10.62 6.61
N LYS A 36 -0.46 9.93 5.76
CA LYS A 36 1.01 9.89 5.87
C LYS A 36 1.70 10.97 5.06
N TYR A 37 1.15 11.34 3.91
CA TYR A 37 1.79 12.20 2.92
C TYR A 37 0.97 13.44 2.56
N ASN A 38 -0.14 13.69 3.26
CA ASN A 38 -1.11 14.73 2.94
C ASN A 38 -1.53 14.71 1.47
N LEU A 39 -1.64 13.50 0.91
CA LEU A 39 -1.91 13.27 -0.50
C LEU A 39 -3.32 12.69 -0.66
N GLU A 40 -4.26 13.55 -1.04
CA GLU A 40 -5.63 13.17 -1.29
C GLU A 40 -5.79 12.80 -2.76
N CYS A 41 -6.26 11.59 -3.06
CA CYS A 41 -6.43 11.10 -4.42
C CYS A 41 -7.90 10.84 -4.75
N GLN A 42 -8.39 11.42 -5.83
CA GLN A 42 -9.70 11.14 -6.41
C GLN A 42 -9.52 10.73 -7.87
N GLU A 43 -9.90 9.49 -8.18
CA GLU A 43 -9.78 8.91 -9.52
C GLU A 43 -8.38 9.11 -10.13
N ASN A 44 -8.22 10.00 -11.11
CA ASN A 44 -6.99 10.20 -11.86
C ASN A 44 -6.20 11.44 -11.42
N GLU A 45 -6.60 12.08 -10.33
CA GLU A 45 -5.96 13.27 -9.80
C GLU A 45 -5.64 13.07 -8.31
N CYS A 46 -4.53 13.65 -7.88
CA CYS A 46 -4.19 13.75 -6.48
C CYS A 46 -3.75 15.17 -6.14
N VAL A 47 -3.99 15.59 -4.91
CA VAL A 47 -3.62 16.91 -4.40
C VAL A 47 -2.76 16.74 -3.15
N ARG A 48 -1.64 17.46 -3.11
CA ARG A 48 -0.82 17.62 -1.90
C ARG A 48 -0.47 19.09 -1.74
N ASP A 49 -0.78 19.67 -0.58
CA ASP A 49 -0.38 21.03 -0.21
C ASP A 49 -0.69 22.12 -1.27
N SER A 50 -1.80 21.96 -2.00
CA SER A 50 -2.25 22.82 -3.13
C SER A 50 -1.61 22.54 -4.50
N ASN A 51 -0.69 21.58 -4.59
CA ASN A 51 -0.16 21.11 -5.86
C ASN A 51 -1.03 19.97 -6.40
N ASN A 52 -1.38 20.06 -7.68
CA ASN A 52 -2.13 19.02 -8.38
C ASN A 52 -1.16 18.05 -9.06
N TYR A 53 -1.49 16.78 -8.97
CA TYR A 53 -0.74 15.69 -9.57
C TYR A 53 -1.69 14.87 -10.43
N LYS A 54 -1.25 14.56 -11.65
CA LYS A 54 -1.93 13.57 -12.49
C LYS A 54 -1.48 12.18 -12.10
N VAL A 55 -2.43 11.26 -11.93
CA VAL A 55 -2.12 9.85 -11.75
C VAL A 55 -1.72 9.25 -13.11
N VAL A 56 -0.45 8.88 -13.21
CA VAL A 56 0.12 8.25 -14.42
C VAL A 56 -0.08 6.75 -14.39
N ASN A 57 0.13 6.14 -13.22
CA ASN A 57 -0.03 4.71 -13.06
C ASN A 57 -0.44 4.34 -11.63
N ARG A 58 -1.18 3.24 -11.51
CA ARG A 58 -1.41 2.53 -10.25
C ARG A 58 -1.08 1.05 -10.44
N ASP A 59 -0.16 0.56 -9.62
CA ASP A 59 0.23 -0.84 -9.62
C ASP A 59 -0.35 -1.53 -8.38
N LEU A 60 -0.86 -2.75 -8.57
CA LEU A 60 -1.36 -3.59 -7.49
C LEU A 60 -0.79 -5.00 -7.63
N ASP A 61 0.13 -5.35 -6.72
CA ASP A 61 0.57 -6.72 -6.52
C ASP A 61 -0.19 -7.32 -5.34
N ASN A 62 -1.15 -8.18 -5.64
CA ASN A 62 -2.05 -8.79 -4.67
C ASN A 62 -1.55 -10.18 -4.27
N PHE A 63 -0.88 -10.30 -3.13
CA PHE A 63 -0.45 -11.58 -2.57
C PHE A 63 -1.46 -12.10 -1.54
N VAL A 64 -1.37 -13.39 -1.21
CA VAL A 64 -2.31 -14.06 -0.29
C VAL A 64 -2.33 -13.39 1.10
N LEU A 65 -1.19 -12.93 1.59
CA LEU A 65 -1.03 -12.43 2.97
C LEU A 65 -0.80 -10.92 3.07
N PHE A 66 -0.49 -10.26 1.96
CA PHE A 66 -0.17 -8.84 1.92
C PHE A 66 -0.44 -8.28 0.53
N ASN A 67 -0.58 -6.97 0.44
CA ASN A 67 -0.63 -6.27 -0.84
C ASN A 67 0.61 -5.40 -0.98
N LYS A 68 1.09 -5.20 -2.21
CA LYS A 68 1.93 -4.05 -2.54
C LYS A 68 1.13 -3.18 -3.50
N ILE A 69 0.98 -1.90 -3.17
CA ILE A 69 0.27 -0.93 -4.01
C ILE A 69 1.21 0.22 -4.31
N GLY A 70 1.34 0.57 -5.59
CA GLY A 70 2.13 1.69 -6.08
C GLY A 70 1.25 2.74 -6.73
N ILE A 71 1.61 4.01 -6.58
CA ILE A 71 1.06 5.12 -7.34
C ILE A 71 2.23 5.93 -7.92
N LYS A 72 2.16 6.19 -9.23
CA LYS A 72 3.05 7.12 -9.94
C LYS A 72 2.24 8.35 -10.32
N LEU A 73 2.74 9.49 -9.90
CA LEU A 73 2.16 10.80 -10.06
C LEU A 73 3.08 11.67 -10.91
N GLN A 74 2.49 12.61 -11.64
CA GLN A 74 3.21 13.61 -12.43
C GLN A 74 2.70 15.01 -12.11
N GLU A 75 3.62 15.91 -11.82
CA GLU A 75 3.40 17.35 -11.71
C GLU A 75 3.46 18.02 -13.11
N GLU A 76 2.93 19.24 -13.23
CA GLU A 76 2.86 19.98 -14.50
C GLU A 76 4.24 20.30 -15.10
N ASP A 77 5.26 20.41 -14.25
CA ASP A 77 6.65 20.70 -14.63
C ASP A 77 7.43 19.48 -15.11
N GLY A 78 6.80 18.30 -15.16
CA GLY A 78 7.43 17.05 -15.58
C GLY A 78 8.10 16.27 -14.45
N VAL A 79 8.00 16.73 -13.20
CA VAL A 79 8.48 15.97 -12.03
C VAL A 79 7.53 14.82 -11.74
N TYR A 80 8.09 13.64 -11.48
CA TYR A 80 7.37 12.44 -11.11
C TYR A 80 7.57 12.10 -9.63
N LEU A 81 6.47 11.67 -9.00
CA LEU A 81 6.45 11.17 -7.64
C LEU A 81 5.95 9.72 -7.64
N GLN A 82 6.78 8.79 -7.16
CA GLN A 82 6.42 7.38 -6.99
C GLN A 82 6.34 7.04 -5.51
N ILE A 83 5.18 6.54 -5.09
CA ILE A 83 4.94 6.04 -3.73
C ILE A 83 4.47 4.60 -3.82
N GLU A 84 5.17 3.70 -3.14
CA GLU A 84 4.74 2.30 -3.00
C GLU A 84 4.58 1.97 -1.52
N GLY A 85 3.50 1.27 -1.18
CA GLY A 85 3.22 0.79 0.15
C GLY A 85 3.07 -0.73 0.17
N ILE A 86 3.60 -1.37 1.22
CA ILE A 86 3.26 -2.76 1.55
C ILE A 86 2.18 -2.75 2.63
N GLY A 87 1.07 -3.41 2.34
CA GLY A 87 -0.10 -3.56 3.18
C GLY A 87 -0.12 -4.90 3.91
N ILE A 88 0.00 -4.88 5.24
CA ILE A 88 -0.06 -6.06 6.11
C ILE A 88 -0.69 -5.64 7.46
N PHE A 89 -1.40 -6.55 8.13
CA PHE A 89 -2.06 -6.27 9.42
C PHE A 89 -3.01 -5.05 9.41
N GLY A 90 -3.72 -4.84 8.30
CA GLY A 90 -4.73 -3.78 8.17
C GLY A 90 -4.16 -2.39 7.87
N VAL A 91 -2.84 -2.23 7.75
CA VAL A 91 -2.19 -0.94 7.53
C VAL A 91 -1.17 -1.02 6.39
N PHE A 92 -0.83 0.14 5.83
CA PHE A 92 0.26 0.27 4.86
C PHE A 92 1.51 0.84 5.52
N SER A 93 2.67 0.37 5.08
CA SER A 93 3.98 0.93 5.38
C SER A 93 4.68 1.31 4.09
N THR A 94 5.52 2.35 4.15
CA THR A 94 6.26 2.82 2.98
C THR A 94 7.27 1.77 2.56
N PHE A 95 7.19 1.36 1.30
CA PHE A 95 8.20 0.53 0.66
C PHE A 95 9.12 1.37 -0.22
N THR A 96 8.53 2.26 -1.03
CA THR A 96 9.26 3.18 -1.90
C THR A 96 8.66 4.58 -1.78
N TYR A 97 9.52 5.59 -1.72
CA TYR A 97 9.16 6.99 -1.93
C TYR A 97 10.29 7.62 -2.75
N LYS A 98 9.98 8.05 -3.98
CA LYS A 98 10.97 8.61 -4.91
C LYS A 98 10.37 9.79 -5.65
N VAL A 99 11.19 10.82 -5.85
CA VAL A 99 10.93 11.96 -6.71
C VAL A 99 12.01 11.97 -7.79
N PHE A 100 11.63 12.11 -9.05
CA PHE A 100 12.55 12.07 -10.18
C PHE A 100 11.98 12.80 -11.40
N GLU A 101 12.86 13.22 -12.30
CA GLU A 101 12.53 13.75 -13.63
C GLU A 101 12.83 12.66 -14.67
N GLU A 102 12.01 12.54 -15.72
CA GLU A 102 12.27 11.64 -16.87
C GLU A 102 13.02 12.34 -18.00
#